data_AF-A0A662UTY8-F1
#
_entry.id   AF-A0A662UTY8-F1
#
_cell.length_a   1.000
_cell.length_b   1.000
_cell.length_c   1.000
_cell.angle_alpha   90.00
_cell.angle_beta   90.00
_cell.angle_gamma   90.00
#
_symmetry.space_group_name_H-M   'P 1'
#
loop_
_entity.id
_entity.type
_entity.pdbx_description
1 polymer ?
#
loop_
_entity_poly.entity_id
_entity_poly.type
_entity_poly.pdbx_seq_one_letter_code
_entity_poly.pdbx_strand_id
1 'polypeptide(L)'
;MAVKQLKEAAQILGLPDDAVEVLRHPERVLQVKIPVRLDNGKIAVFIGWRSQHNSALGPYKGGIRYHPNVTMGEVVSLSMWMTWKNALAGIPYGGGKGGIKVDPKKLSQRELEELSRKYFAAIADIVGEDIDIPAPDVYTN
;
A
#
# COMPACT_ATOMS: atom_id res chain seq x y z
N MET A 1 -4.20 6.97 14.12
CA MET A 1 -4.77 5.79 14.80
C MET A 1 -3.76 4.67 14.93
N ALA A 2 -3.14 4.17 13.85
CA ALA A 2 -2.20 3.04 13.90
C ALA A 2 -0.99 3.26 14.84
N VAL A 3 -0.33 4.42 14.77
CA VAL A 3 0.78 4.77 15.68
C VAL A 3 0.35 4.82 17.16
N LYS A 4 -0.91 5.18 17.45
CA LYS A 4 -1.43 5.18 18.83
C LYS A 4 -1.46 3.75 19.38
N GLN A 5 -1.98 2.81 18.58
CA GLN A 5 -2.04 1.39 18.94
C GLN A 5 -0.64 0.79 19.13
N LEU A 6 0.32 1.16 18.28
CA LEU A 6 1.73 0.76 18.44
C LEU A 6 2.27 1.22 19.80
N LYS A 7 2.08 2.48 20.17
CA LYS A 7 2.56 3.03 21.45
C LYS A 7 1.92 2.33 22.66
N GLU A 8 0.61 2.10 22.62
CA GLU A 8 -0.12 1.40 23.69
C GLU A 8 0.41 -0.04 23.86
N ALA A 9 0.59 -0.79 22.77
CA ALA A 9 1.13 -2.15 22.82
C ALA A 9 2.60 -2.18 23.29
N ALA A 10 3.42 -1.24 22.81
CA ALA A 10 4.82 -1.12 23.20
C ALA A 10 4.99 -0.87 24.69
N GLN A 11 4.12 -0.06 25.29
CA GLN A 11 4.13 0.20 26.74
C GLN A 11 3.83 -1.07 27.54
N ILE A 12 2.87 -1.90 27.09
CA ILE A 12 2.52 -3.16 27.75
C ILE A 12 3.70 -4.16 27.66
N LEU A 13 4.38 -4.20 26.51
CA LEU A 13 5.48 -5.11 26.25
C LEU A 13 6.84 -4.63 26.81
N GLY A 14 6.91 -3.39 27.31
CA GLY A 14 8.17 -2.80 27.76
C GLY A 14 9.19 -2.62 26.63
N LEU A 15 8.74 -2.30 25.42
CA LEU A 15 9.65 -2.10 24.29
C LEU A 15 10.48 -0.82 24.47
N PRO A 16 11.77 -0.81 24.08
CA PRO A 16 12.58 0.41 24.05
C PRO A 16 11.99 1.47 23.12
N ASP A 17 12.13 2.75 23.48
CA ASP A 17 11.62 3.88 22.69
C ASP A 17 12.20 3.89 21.27
N ASP A 18 13.48 3.50 21.10
CA ASP A 18 14.13 3.41 19.79
C ASP A 18 13.42 2.40 18.88
N ALA A 19 12.96 1.27 19.41
CA ALA A 19 12.21 0.29 18.65
C ALA A 19 10.85 0.85 18.20
N VAL A 20 10.18 1.60 19.07
CA VAL A 20 8.90 2.28 18.75
C VAL A 20 9.11 3.35 17.68
N GLU A 21 10.22 4.09 17.74
CA GLU A 21 10.55 5.13 16.77
C GLU A 21 10.87 4.54 15.40
N VAL A 22 11.52 3.38 15.32
CA VAL A 22 11.70 2.68 14.04
C VAL A 22 10.36 2.17 13.52
N LEU A 23 9.57 1.48 14.36
CA LEU A 23 8.33 0.82 13.94
C LEU A 23 7.18 1.75 13.59
N ARG A 24 7.22 3.03 13.98
CA ARG A 24 6.15 3.99 13.67
C ARG A 24 6.24 4.55 12.24
N HIS A 25 7.38 4.40 11.57
CA HIS A 25 7.62 4.92 10.22
C HIS A 25 7.76 3.76 9.23
N PRO A 26 7.19 3.87 8.02
CA PRO A 26 7.42 2.88 6.97
C PRO A 26 8.84 3.00 6.41
N GLU A 27 9.45 1.88 6.03
CA GLU A 27 10.75 1.83 5.33
C GLU A 27 10.71 2.60 4.00
N ARG A 28 9.59 2.57 3.28
CA ARG A 28 9.42 3.31 2.01
C ARG A 28 7.98 3.66 1.72
N VAL A 29 7.76 4.85 1.14
CA VAL A 29 6.50 5.25 0.53
C VAL A 29 6.79 5.82 -0.86
N LEU A 30 6.22 5.20 -1.90
CA LEU A 30 6.31 5.66 -3.28
C LEU A 30 4.96 6.27 -3.69
N GLN A 31 4.99 7.51 -4.20
CA GLN A 31 3.86 8.15 -4.87
C GLN A 31 4.13 8.25 -6.37
N VAL A 32 3.15 7.88 -7.19
CA VAL A 32 3.25 7.90 -8.65
C VAL A 32 2.09 8.65 -9.29
N LYS A 33 2.36 9.29 -10.43
CA LYS A 33 1.32 9.83 -11.33
C LYS A 33 1.07 8.84 -12.46
N ILE A 34 -0.19 8.65 -12.83
CA ILE A 34 -0.61 7.60 -13.77
C ILE A 34 -1.50 8.24 -14.84
N PRO A 35 -0.93 8.66 -15.98
CA PRO A 35 -1.70 9.26 -17.07
C PRO A 35 -2.44 8.17 -17.87
N VAL A 36 -3.76 8.29 -17.98
CA VAL A 36 -4.64 7.36 -18.71
C VAL A 36 -5.39 8.14 -19.79
N ARG A 37 -5.44 7.59 -21.01
CA ARG A 37 -6.29 8.14 -22.07
C ARG A 37 -7.72 7.62 -21.86
N LEU A 38 -8.66 8.52 -21.66
CA LEU A 38 -10.08 8.22 -21.52
C LEU A 38 -10.70 7.91 -22.89
N ASP A 39 -11.86 7.24 -22.88
CA ASP A 39 -12.62 6.86 -24.07
C ASP A 39 -13.05 8.09 -24.91
N ASN A 40 -13.22 9.24 -24.25
CA ASN A 40 -13.48 10.53 -24.92
C ASN A 40 -12.23 11.19 -25.54
N GLY A 41 -11.08 10.50 -25.53
CA GLY A 41 -9.81 10.95 -26.10
C GLY A 41 -8.97 11.86 -25.18
N LYS A 42 -9.52 12.39 -24.08
CA LYS A 42 -8.80 13.24 -23.11
C LYS A 42 -7.85 12.41 -22.25
N ILE A 43 -6.85 13.06 -21.67
CA ILE A 43 -5.96 12.43 -20.67
C ILE A 43 -6.45 12.81 -19.27
N ALA A 44 -6.62 11.81 -18.40
CA ALA A 44 -6.76 11.98 -16.97
C ALA A 44 -5.50 11.49 -16.25
N VAL A 45 -5.09 12.18 -15.19
CA VAL A 45 -3.95 11.76 -14.36
C VAL A 45 -4.47 11.31 -13.00
N PHE A 46 -4.17 10.07 -12.64
CA PHE A 46 -4.48 9.49 -11.34
C PHE A 46 -3.24 9.50 -10.45
N ILE A 47 -3.44 9.55 -9.13
CA ILE A 47 -2.37 9.43 -8.14
C ILE A 47 -2.48 8.07 -7.47
N GLY A 48 -1.36 7.34 -7.46
CA GLY A 48 -1.22 6.07 -6.77
C GLY A 48 -0.12 6.12 -5.72
N TRP A 49 -0.24 5.26 -4.73
CA TRP A 49 0.78 5.05 -3.69
C TRP A 49 1.10 3.57 -3.51
N ARG A 50 2.34 3.28 -3.12
CA ARG A 50 2.76 1.99 -2.55
C ARG A 50 3.58 2.27 -1.28
N SER A 51 3.14 1.73 -0.16
CA SER A 51 3.82 1.80 1.13
C SER A 51 4.36 0.43 1.51
N GLN A 52 5.64 0.41 1.86
CA GLN A 52 6.40 -0.73 2.34
C GLN A 52 6.82 -0.42 3.76
N HIS A 53 6.14 -1.02 4.73
CA HIS A 53 6.24 -0.62 6.12
C HIS A 53 7.47 -1.23 6.80
N ASN A 54 7.57 -2.55 6.80
CA ASN A 54 8.67 -3.25 7.45
C ASN A 54 8.91 -4.60 6.75
N SER A 55 10.16 -4.97 6.54
CA SER A 55 10.59 -6.20 5.85
C SER A 55 11.34 -7.19 6.76
N ALA A 56 11.39 -6.96 8.07
CA ALA A 56 12.24 -7.74 8.99
C ALA A 56 11.93 -9.25 9.00
N LEU A 57 10.70 -9.65 8.67
CA LEU A 57 10.28 -11.06 8.62
C LEU A 57 10.20 -11.64 7.20
N GLY A 58 10.52 -10.85 6.17
CA GLY A 58 10.46 -11.26 4.77
C GLY A 58 9.86 -10.20 3.83
N PRO A 59 9.59 -10.58 2.57
CA PRO A 59 9.06 -9.68 1.55
C PRO A 59 7.79 -8.95 2.00
N TYR A 60 7.55 -7.74 1.50
CA TYR A 60 6.33 -7.02 1.85
C TYR A 60 5.11 -7.72 1.25
N LYS A 61 4.01 -7.79 2.02
CA LYS A 61 2.73 -8.32 1.53
C LYS A 61 1.61 -7.34 1.80
N GLY A 62 0.81 -7.04 0.78
CA GLY A 62 -0.51 -6.44 1.00
C GLY A 62 -1.18 -5.83 -0.22
N GLY A 63 -2.50 -5.68 -0.10
CA GLY A 63 -3.40 -5.40 -1.22
C GLY A 63 -3.30 -3.99 -1.82
N ILE A 64 -3.92 -3.81 -2.99
CA ILE A 64 -4.05 -2.54 -3.71
C ILE A 64 -5.52 -2.13 -3.74
N ARG A 65 -5.81 -0.94 -3.19
CA ARG A 65 -7.18 -0.39 -3.09
C ARG A 65 -7.46 0.64 -4.17
N TYR A 66 -8.58 0.51 -4.87
CA TYR A 66 -9.09 1.58 -5.74
C TYR A 66 -10.24 2.26 -5.01
N HIS A 67 -10.12 3.55 -4.67
CA HIS A 67 -11.20 4.28 -4.01
C HIS A 67 -11.05 5.79 -4.19
N PRO A 68 -12.14 6.59 -4.35
CA PRO A 68 -12.04 8.04 -4.57
C PRO A 68 -11.43 8.80 -3.39
N ASN A 69 -11.45 8.20 -2.19
CA ASN A 69 -10.96 8.81 -0.96
C ASN A 69 -9.62 8.23 -0.48
N VAL A 70 -8.92 7.41 -1.28
CA VAL A 70 -7.59 6.93 -0.88
C VAL A 70 -6.67 8.13 -0.61
N THR A 71 -5.96 8.06 0.52
CA THR A 71 -4.90 9.00 0.88
C THR A 71 -3.61 8.27 1.21
N MET A 72 -2.47 8.97 1.10
CA MET A 72 -1.18 8.42 1.52
C MET A 72 -1.20 7.94 2.99
N GLY A 73 -1.77 8.73 3.90
CA GLY A 73 -1.83 8.40 5.32
C GLY A 73 -2.64 7.13 5.63
N GLU A 74 -3.72 6.89 4.87
CA GLU A 74 -4.48 5.64 4.92
C GLU A 74 -3.60 4.46 4.47
N VAL A 75 -2.94 4.57 3.32
CA VAL A 75 -2.08 3.51 2.76
C VAL A 75 -0.95 3.15 3.72
N VAL A 76 -0.30 4.15 4.33
CA VAL A 76 0.74 3.95 5.36
C VAL A 76 0.17 3.22 6.58
N SER A 77 -0.96 3.68 7.11
CA SER A 77 -1.61 3.06 8.28
C SER A 77 -1.99 1.59 8.01
N LEU A 78 -2.51 1.29 6.83
CA LEU A 78 -2.87 -0.07 6.42
C LEU A 78 -1.62 -0.96 6.23
N SER A 79 -0.51 -0.42 5.70
CA SER A 79 0.74 -1.19 5.56
C SER A 79 1.37 -1.56 6.91
N MET A 80 1.25 -0.67 7.91
CA MET A 80 1.62 -0.96 9.29
C MET A 80 0.80 -2.13 9.86
N TRP A 81 -0.53 -2.10 9.70
CA TRP A 81 -1.36 -3.23 10.12
C TRP A 81 -1.04 -4.54 9.39
N MET A 82 -0.63 -4.49 8.12
CA MET A 82 -0.17 -5.69 7.41
C MET A 82 1.08 -6.30 8.07
N THR A 83 1.99 -5.48 8.60
CA THR A 83 3.17 -5.96 9.36
C THR A 83 2.72 -6.78 10.56
N TRP A 84 1.84 -6.20 11.39
CA TRP A 84 1.37 -6.87 12.61
C TRP A 84 0.55 -8.13 12.32
N LYS A 85 -0.33 -8.06 11.32
CA LYS A 85 -1.17 -9.20 10.93
C LYS A 85 -0.32 -10.38 10.48
N ASN A 86 0.69 -10.12 9.64
CA ASN A 86 1.54 -11.18 9.10
C ASN A 86 2.44 -11.76 10.20
N ALA A 87 3.03 -10.91 11.04
CA ALA A 87 3.82 -11.36 12.18
C ALA A 87 2.99 -12.23 13.15
N LEU A 88 1.78 -11.79 13.50
CA LEU A 88 0.88 -12.52 14.40
C LEU A 88 0.43 -13.87 13.81
N ALA A 89 0.28 -13.95 12.48
CA ALA A 89 -0.08 -15.19 11.80
C ALA A 89 1.11 -16.15 11.60
N GLY A 90 2.33 -15.76 11.97
CA GLY A 90 3.53 -16.59 11.80
C GLY A 90 3.91 -16.82 10.33
N ILE A 91 3.50 -15.95 9.42
CA ILE A 91 3.85 -16.04 8.00
C ILE A 91 5.08 -15.18 7.70
N PRO A 92 6.01 -15.63 6.83
CA PRO A 92 7.30 -14.97 6.58
C PRO A 92 7.17 -13.76 5.64
N TYR A 93 6.35 -12.78 6.04
CA TYR A 93 6.08 -11.58 5.27
C TYR A 93 6.14 -10.32 6.14
N GLY A 94 6.72 -9.28 5.56
CA GLY A 94 6.59 -7.90 6.01
C GLY A 94 5.23 -7.28 5.70
N GLY A 95 5.08 -5.99 5.96
CA GLY A 95 3.83 -5.26 5.70
C GLY A 95 3.90 -4.33 4.50
N GLY A 96 3.03 -4.53 3.52
CA GLY A 96 2.88 -3.64 2.36
C GLY A 96 1.43 -3.17 2.18
N LYS A 97 1.23 -2.08 1.45
CA LYS A 97 -0.11 -1.68 0.96
C LYS A 97 0.01 -0.73 -0.21
N GLY A 98 -0.92 -0.80 -1.15
CA GLY A 98 -1.04 0.18 -2.22
C GLY A 98 -2.45 0.74 -2.35
N GLY A 99 -2.58 1.83 -3.10
CA GLY A 99 -3.88 2.31 -3.52
C GLY A 99 -3.81 3.40 -4.57
N ILE A 100 -4.91 3.58 -5.29
CA ILE A 100 -5.09 4.62 -6.30
C ILE A 100 -6.32 5.44 -5.92
N LYS A 101 -6.18 6.77 -5.98
CA LYS A 101 -7.31 7.67 -5.79
C LYS A 101 -8.16 7.71 -7.07
N VAL A 102 -9.13 6.80 -7.17
CA VAL A 102 -9.99 6.62 -8.34
C VAL A 102 -11.37 6.09 -7.92
N ASP A 103 -12.42 6.52 -8.60
CA ASP A 103 -13.73 5.87 -8.56
C ASP A 103 -13.84 4.90 -9.75
N PRO A 104 -13.66 3.58 -9.55
CA PRO A 104 -13.64 2.63 -10.65
C PRO A 104 -14.99 2.51 -11.35
N LYS A 105 -16.09 2.95 -10.72
CA LYS A 105 -17.43 2.95 -11.33
C LYS A 105 -17.58 4.04 -12.40
N LYS A 106 -16.65 4.99 -12.47
CA LYS A 106 -16.62 6.07 -13.46
C LYS A 106 -15.68 5.79 -14.63
N LEU A 107 -15.00 4.64 -14.62
CA LEU A 107 -14.12 4.21 -15.69
C LEU A 107 -14.77 3.08 -16.47
N SER A 108 -14.57 3.07 -17.78
CA SER A 108 -14.83 1.88 -18.58
C SER A 108 -13.84 0.76 -18.26
N GLN A 109 -14.14 -0.46 -18.67
CA GLN A 109 -13.23 -1.59 -18.44
C GLN A 109 -11.86 -1.36 -19.08
N ARG A 110 -11.82 -0.75 -20.27
CA ARG A 110 -10.57 -0.42 -20.96
C ARG A 110 -9.74 0.60 -20.18
N GLU A 111 -10.38 1.67 -19.69
CA GLU A 111 -9.72 2.70 -18.90
C GLU A 111 -9.20 2.15 -17.58
N LEU A 112 -9.97 1.26 -16.94
CA LEU A 112 -9.59 0.61 -15.69
C LEU A 112 -8.41 -0.36 -15.88
N GLU A 113 -8.39 -1.12 -16.97
CA GLU A 113 -7.27 -1.98 -17.34
C GLU A 113 -6.00 -1.15 -17.61
N GLU A 114 -6.13 -0.07 -18.40
CA GLU A 114 -5.00 0.82 -18.72
C GLU A 114 -4.42 1.46 -17.45
N LEU A 115 -5.29 1.93 -16.55
CA LEU A 115 -4.91 2.44 -15.24
C LEU A 115 -4.13 1.39 -14.43
N SER A 116 -4.63 0.16 -14.40
CA SER A 116 -4.04 -0.94 -13.63
C SER A 116 -2.65 -1.32 -14.15
N ARG A 117 -2.50 -1.46 -15.47
CA ARG A 117 -1.21 -1.76 -16.10
C ARG A 117 -0.19 -0.66 -15.86
N LYS A 118 -0.60 0.60 -16.04
CA LYS A 118 0.30 1.75 -15.84
C LYS A 118 0.68 1.96 -14.38
N TYR A 119 -0.21 1.67 -13.44
CA TYR A 119 0.12 1.68 -12.01
C TYR A 119 1.22 0.68 -11.70
N PHE A 120 1.06 -0.57 -12.13
CA PHE A 120 2.08 -1.62 -11.89
C PHE A 120 3.42 -1.30 -12.56
N ALA A 121 3.39 -0.77 -13.80
CA ALA A 121 4.61 -0.30 -14.46
C ALA A 121 5.31 0.82 -13.67
N ALA A 122 4.55 1.74 -13.07
CA ALA A 122 5.11 2.86 -12.31
C ALA A 122 5.69 2.46 -10.95
N ILE A 123 5.33 1.29 -10.41
CA ILE A 123 5.87 0.78 -9.13
C ILE A 123 6.80 -0.42 -9.32
N ALA A 124 7.13 -0.79 -10.57
CA ALA A 124 7.83 -2.02 -10.93
C ALA A 124 9.17 -2.19 -10.20
N ASP A 125 9.94 -1.11 -10.01
CA ASP A 125 11.25 -1.14 -9.38
C ASP A 125 11.24 -1.54 -7.90
N ILE A 126 10.06 -1.51 -7.26
CA ILE A 126 9.92 -1.83 -5.84
C ILE A 126 9.02 -3.05 -5.59
N VAL A 127 8.53 -3.72 -6.64
CA VAL A 127 7.70 -4.93 -6.53
C VAL A 127 8.37 -6.14 -7.17
N GLY A 128 8.07 -7.31 -6.65
CA GLY A 128 8.71 -8.56 -7.09
C GLY A 128 8.37 -9.70 -6.16
N GLU A 129 8.53 -10.93 -6.64
CA GLU A 129 8.20 -12.15 -5.89
C GLU A 129 8.95 -12.25 -4.56
N ASP A 130 10.21 -11.81 -4.51
CA ASP A 130 11.04 -11.80 -3.31
C ASP A 130 11.17 -10.41 -2.66
N ILE A 131 10.40 -9.42 -3.13
CA ILE A 131 10.51 -8.02 -2.69
C ILE A 131 9.22 -7.56 -2.07
N ASP A 132 8.16 -7.45 -2.88
CA ASP A 132 6.85 -6.95 -2.47
C ASP A 132 5.78 -7.56 -3.37
N ILE A 133 4.84 -8.28 -2.76
CA ILE A 133 3.83 -9.07 -3.46
C ILE A 133 2.45 -8.44 -3.19
N PRO A 134 1.89 -7.69 -4.16
CA PRO A 134 0.55 -7.12 -4.03
C PRO A 134 -0.56 -8.18 -3.96
N ALA A 135 -1.79 -7.72 -3.72
CA ALA A 135 -3.00 -8.56 -3.68
C ALA A 135 -4.24 -7.72 -4.01
N PRO A 136 -5.40 -8.35 -4.22
CA PRO A 136 -6.68 -7.65 -4.23
C PRO A 136 -6.98 -6.94 -2.89
N ASP A 137 -7.79 -5.88 -2.97
CA ASP A 137 -8.41 -5.15 -1.87
C ASP A 137 -9.74 -4.55 -2.39
N VAL A 138 -10.26 -3.51 -1.75
CA VAL A 138 -11.50 -2.84 -2.16
C VAL A 138 -11.40 -2.38 -3.62
N TYR A 139 -12.36 -2.85 -4.41
CA TYR A 139 -12.54 -2.61 -5.85
C TYR A 139 -11.38 -3.05 -6.75
N THR A 140 -10.63 -4.08 -6.33
CA THR A 140 -9.72 -4.85 -7.21
C THR A 140 -10.03 -6.34 -7.05
N ASN A 141 -9.85 -7.13 -8.12
CA ASN A 141 -10.12 -8.58 -8.14
C ASN A 141 -9.14 -9.35 -9.04
#